data_AF-A0A944XEX9-F1
#
_entry.id   AF-A0A944XEX9-F1
#
_cell.length_a   1.000
_cell.length_b   1.000
_cell.length_c   1.000
_cell.angle_alpha   90.00
_cell.angle_beta   90.00
_cell.angle_gamma   90.00
#
_symmetry.space_group_name_H-M   'P 1'
#
loop_
_entity.id
_entity.type
_entity.pdbx_description
1 polymer ?
#
loop_
_entity_poly.entity_id
_entity_poly.type
_entity_poly.pdbx_seq_one_letter_code
_entity_poly.pdbx_strand_id
1 'polypeptide(L)'
;MDQPLESTLAKSLLMAETAPQTQDSFLRVSADKVGRLMDMVGELGLVSAEILHRPDIEELELDGFENFAHRLELLIREIQDESSGLRLVPVGTVFKRMQRVVRDLQRQTGKKIELLLEGEETEVDKVVVDSLYDPLVHIVRNSADHGLESPEIRKESGKGETGRITLCALQQGGEVQITIQDNGQGLNN
;
A
#
# COMPACT_ATOMS: atom_id res chain seq x y z
N MET A 1 -18.18 -3.85 64.05
CA MET A 1 -17.18 -2.79 63.76
C MET A 1 -16.49 -3.20 62.49
N ASP A 2 -17.12 -2.90 61.37
CA ASP A 2 -16.64 -3.28 60.05
C ASP A 2 -16.65 -2.04 59.15
N GLN A 3 -15.67 -2.01 58.24
CA GLN A 3 -15.26 -0.92 57.32
C GLN A 3 -14.35 0.15 57.93
N PRO A 4 -13.07 0.18 57.50
CA PRO A 4 -12.74 0.95 56.29
C PRO A 4 -11.61 0.31 55.46
N LEU A 5 -11.94 -0.43 54.40
CA LEU A 5 -10.96 -0.87 53.39
C LEU A 5 -11.43 -0.64 51.94
N GLU A 6 -12.71 -0.34 51.71
CA GLU A 6 -13.27 -0.14 50.36
C GLU A 6 -13.06 1.28 49.80
N SER A 7 -12.79 2.29 50.64
CA SER A 7 -12.71 3.68 50.16
C SER A 7 -11.37 4.07 49.51
N THR A 8 -10.31 3.27 49.72
CA THR A 8 -8.98 3.54 49.15
C THR A 8 -8.80 2.88 47.78
N LEU A 9 -9.40 1.71 47.55
CA LEU A 9 -9.39 1.04 46.23
C LEU A 9 -10.30 1.76 45.21
N ALA A 10 -11.43 2.31 45.66
CA ALA A 10 -12.34 3.05 44.77
C ALA A 10 -11.76 4.38 44.27
N LYS A 11 -10.84 5.00 45.03
CA LYS A 11 -10.17 6.25 44.63
C LYS A 11 -9.00 6.04 43.66
N SER A 12 -8.43 4.83 43.61
CA SER A 12 -7.32 4.50 42.71
C SER A 12 -7.78 4.09 41.31
N LEU A 13 -9.04 3.68 41.13
CA LEU A 13 -9.62 3.39 39.82
C LEU A 13 -10.17 4.62 39.06
N LEU A 14 -10.31 5.79 39.69
CA LEU A 14 -10.81 7.00 39.02
C LEU A 14 -9.72 7.90 38.41
N MET A 15 -8.45 7.54 38.52
CA MET A 15 -7.33 8.38 38.03
C MET A 15 -6.53 7.75 36.89
N ALA A 16 -7.10 6.75 36.20
CA ALA A 16 -6.42 6.03 35.13
C ALA A 16 -7.15 6.18 33.78
N GLU A 17 -7.55 7.40 33.39
CA GLU A 17 -7.91 7.63 31.99
C GLU A 17 -7.80 9.11 31.65
N THR A 18 -6.65 9.47 31.08
CA THR A 18 -6.47 10.52 30.07
C THR A 18 -5.00 10.52 29.67
N ALA A 19 -4.57 9.45 29.02
CA ALA A 19 -3.40 9.57 28.15
C ALA A 19 -3.76 10.61 27.06
N PRO A 20 -2.86 11.56 26.73
CA PRO A 20 -3.13 12.52 25.67
C PRO A 20 -3.38 11.75 24.38
N GLN A 21 -4.61 11.87 23.86
CA GLN A 21 -4.95 11.44 22.51
C GLN A 21 -4.11 12.30 21.57
N THR A 22 -3.02 11.76 21.04
CA THR A 22 -2.27 12.37 19.95
C THR A 22 -3.27 12.51 18.80
N GLN A 23 -3.80 13.71 18.61
CA GLN A 23 -4.61 14.00 17.43
C GLN A 23 -3.66 13.93 16.24
N ASP A 24 -3.73 12.84 15.48
CA ASP A 24 -3.05 12.75 14.19
C ASP A 24 -3.55 13.91 13.33
N SER A 25 -2.70 14.92 13.19
CA SER A 25 -2.98 16.09 12.38
C SER A 25 -2.78 15.72 10.91
N PHE A 26 -3.86 15.41 10.21
CA PHE A 26 -3.80 15.08 8.78
C PHE A 26 -3.64 16.36 7.94
N LEU A 27 -2.54 16.43 7.16
CA LEU A 27 -2.30 17.49 6.18
C LEU A 27 -2.59 16.97 4.77
N ARG A 28 -3.58 17.55 4.09
CA ARG A 28 -3.83 17.27 2.67
C ARG A 28 -2.83 18.01 1.79
N VAL A 29 -2.01 17.26 1.07
CA VAL A 29 -1.04 17.79 0.11
C VAL A 29 -1.40 17.27 -1.28
N SER A 30 -1.29 18.12 -2.31
CA SER A 30 -1.49 17.70 -3.70
C SER A 30 -0.35 16.79 -4.16
N ALA A 31 -0.65 15.73 -4.90
CA ALA A 31 0.35 14.82 -5.46
C ALA A 31 1.48 15.56 -6.22
N ASP A 32 1.15 16.60 -6.98
CA ASP A 32 2.13 17.41 -7.71
C ASP A 32 3.17 18.11 -6.81
N LYS A 33 2.80 18.45 -5.57
CA LYS A 33 3.73 19.07 -4.61
C LYS A 33 4.71 18.03 -4.08
N VAL A 34 4.23 16.83 -3.78
CA VAL A 34 5.08 15.69 -3.38
C VAL A 34 5.99 15.28 -4.54
N GLY A 35 5.48 15.29 -5.78
CA GLY A 35 6.27 15.07 -6.99
C GLY A 35 7.40 16.09 -7.15
N ARG A 36 7.12 17.39 -7.02
CA ARG A 36 8.18 18.41 -7.06
C ARG A 36 9.22 18.26 -5.94
N LEU A 37 8.79 17.84 -4.74
CA LEU A 37 9.72 17.55 -3.64
C LEU A 37 10.67 16.42 -4.03
N MET A 38 10.16 15.34 -4.63
CA MET A 38 10.98 14.23 -5.15
C MET A 38 12.02 14.71 -6.15
N ASP A 39 11.59 15.51 -7.13
CA ASP A 39 12.47 15.99 -8.19
C ASP A 39 13.63 16.82 -7.60
N MET A 40 13.33 17.70 -6.64
CA MET A 40 14.35 18.50 -5.95
C MET A 40 15.30 17.64 -5.10
N VAL A 41 14.80 16.63 -4.40
CA VAL A 41 15.64 15.71 -3.60
C VAL A 41 16.55 14.87 -4.52
N GLY A 42 16.03 14.42 -5.66
CA GLY A 42 16.80 13.71 -6.68
C GLY A 42 17.91 14.59 -7.29
N GLU A 43 17.57 15.83 -7.67
CA GLU A 43 18.55 16.80 -8.17
C GLU A 43 19.62 17.14 -7.12
N LEU A 44 19.22 17.32 -5.85
CA LEU A 44 20.16 17.53 -4.74
C LEU A 44 21.13 16.36 -4.59
N GLY A 45 20.64 15.12 -4.72
CA GLY A 45 21.48 13.93 -4.69
C GLY A 45 22.49 13.89 -5.84
N LEU A 46 22.04 14.20 -7.06
CA LEU A 46 22.90 14.26 -8.25
C LEU A 46 23.99 15.33 -8.10
N VAL A 47 23.62 16.56 -7.72
CA VAL A 47 24.56 17.67 -7.54
C VAL A 47 25.54 17.39 -6.42
N SER A 48 25.07 16.82 -5.30
CA SER A 48 25.95 16.43 -4.20
C SER A 48 26.98 15.39 -4.65
N ALA A 49 26.56 14.37 -5.39
CA ALA A 49 27.47 13.36 -5.93
C ALA A 49 28.50 13.97 -6.90
N GLU A 50 28.08 14.88 -7.79
CA GLU A 50 29.00 15.58 -8.72
C GLU A 50 30.05 16.41 -7.98
N ILE A 51 29.67 17.10 -6.90
CA ILE A 51 30.61 17.89 -6.08
C ILE A 51 31.60 16.98 -5.36
N LEU A 52 31.13 15.86 -4.79
CA LEU A 52 31.95 14.96 -4.00
C LEU A 52 33.00 14.21 -4.83
N HIS A 53 32.71 13.92 -6.11
CA HIS A 53 33.59 13.20 -7.03
C HIS A 53 34.32 14.12 -8.02
N ARG A 54 34.42 15.41 -7.71
CA ARG A 54 35.16 16.35 -8.56
C ARG A 54 36.67 16.13 -8.35
N PRO A 55 37.50 16.08 -9.42
CA PRO A 55 38.94 15.89 -9.30
C PRO A 55 39.60 16.94 -8.39
N ASP A 56 39.17 18.19 -8.50
CA ASP A 56 39.64 19.32 -7.67
C ASP A 56 39.41 19.11 -6.16
N ILE A 57 38.46 18.24 -5.79
CA ILE A 57 38.10 17.89 -4.41
C ILE A 57 38.81 16.59 -4.00
N GLU A 58 38.86 15.59 -4.87
CA GLU A 58 39.57 14.32 -4.64
C GLU A 58 41.09 14.50 -4.44
N GLU A 59 41.69 15.50 -5.09
CA GLU A 59 43.12 15.81 -4.97
C GLU A 59 43.48 16.56 -3.68
N LEU A 60 42.48 17.02 -2.89
CA LEU A 60 42.71 17.71 -1.63
C LEU A 60 42.75 16.72 -0.47
N GLU A 61 43.88 16.65 0.23
CA GLU A 61 43.97 15.95 1.53
C GLU A 61 43.25 16.77 2.61
N LEU A 62 41.93 16.60 2.69
CA LEU A 62 41.08 17.23 3.70
C LEU A 62 40.72 16.23 4.79
N ASP A 63 41.37 16.35 5.95
CA ASP A 63 41.07 15.53 7.12
C ASP A 63 39.58 15.57 7.48
N GLY A 64 38.95 14.39 7.45
CA GLY A 64 37.54 14.21 7.82
C GLY A 64 36.52 14.63 6.75
N PHE A 65 36.95 15.10 5.58
CA PHE A 65 36.03 15.42 4.48
C PHE A 65 35.20 14.22 4.04
N GLU A 66 35.83 13.05 3.86
CA GLU A 66 35.14 11.79 3.51
C GLU A 66 34.04 11.43 4.52
N ASN A 67 34.26 11.67 5.81
CA ASN A 67 33.25 11.41 6.85
C ASN A 67 32.05 12.35 6.72
N PHE A 68 32.28 13.63 6.42
CA PHE A 68 31.20 14.60 6.19
C PHE A 68 30.45 14.33 4.88
N ALA A 69 31.18 13.97 3.82
CA ALA A 69 30.64 13.57 2.53
C ALA A 69 29.72 12.35 2.67
N HIS A 70 30.19 11.30 3.33
CA HIS A 70 29.40 10.11 3.59
C HIS A 70 28.15 10.42 4.42
N ARG A 71 28.28 11.26 5.46
CA ARG A 71 27.13 11.69 6.27
C ARG A 71 26.11 12.49 5.45
N LEU A 72 26.56 13.35 4.53
CA LEU A 72 25.68 14.07 3.62
C LEU A 72 24.90 13.11 2.72
N GLU A 73 25.57 12.11 2.13
CA GLU A 73 24.92 11.10 1.30
C GLU A 73 23.85 10.31 2.06
N LEU A 74 24.15 9.92 3.31
CA LEU A 74 23.18 9.24 4.17
C LEU A 74 21.95 10.11 4.46
N LEU A 75 22.15 11.39 4.78
CA LEU A 75 21.05 12.33 5.03
C LEU A 75 20.19 12.55 3.77
N ILE A 76 20.81 12.62 2.58
CA ILE A 76 20.06 12.75 1.32
C ILE A 76 19.21 11.51 1.07
N ARG A 77 19.76 10.31 1.30
CA ARG A 77 19.01 9.04 1.17
C ARG A 77 17.85 8.97 2.16
N GLU A 78 18.08 9.36 3.41
CA GLU A 78 17.02 9.41 4.44
C GLU A 78 15.90 10.37 4.03
N ILE A 79 16.24 11.57 3.52
CA ILE A 79 15.23 12.52 3.00
C ILE A 79 14.48 11.91 1.81
N GLN A 80 15.16 11.20 0.92
CA GLN A 80 14.55 10.56 -0.24
C GLN A 80 13.57 9.45 0.17
N ASP A 81 13.94 8.62 1.14
CA ASP A 81 13.11 7.54 1.67
C ASP A 81 11.87 8.09 2.39
N GLU A 82 12.06 9.05 3.30
CA GLU A 82 10.96 9.72 4.04
C GLU A 82 10.01 10.42 3.08
N SER A 83 10.56 11.14 2.10
CA SER A 83 9.74 11.83 1.13
C SER A 83 8.94 10.84 0.28
N SER A 84 9.49 9.65 -0.02
CA SER A 84 8.82 8.62 -0.84
C SER A 84 7.61 8.04 -0.10
N GLY A 85 7.73 7.90 1.22
CA GLY A 85 6.63 7.55 2.11
C GLY A 85 5.42 8.49 1.99
N LEU A 86 5.64 9.79 1.73
CA LEU A 86 4.55 10.78 1.60
C LEU A 86 3.60 10.53 0.41
N ARG A 87 3.99 9.67 -0.55
CA ARG A 87 3.19 9.31 -1.73
C ARG A 87 2.40 8.01 -1.55
N LEU A 88 2.62 7.30 -0.45
CA LEU A 88 1.94 6.04 -0.21
C LEU A 88 0.43 6.26 0.00
N VAL A 89 -0.37 5.37 -0.59
CA VAL A 89 -1.81 5.31 -0.41
C VAL A 89 -2.25 3.86 -0.26
N PRO A 90 -3.36 3.59 0.46
CA PRO A 90 -3.88 2.24 0.54
C PRO A 90 -4.30 1.70 -0.84
N VAL A 91 -3.86 0.49 -1.17
CA VAL A 91 -4.22 -0.21 -2.42
C VAL A 91 -5.72 -0.48 -2.52
N GLY A 92 -6.42 -0.51 -1.39
CA GLY A 92 -7.89 -0.59 -1.31
C GLY A 92 -8.60 0.47 -2.15
N THR A 93 -7.96 1.62 -2.42
CA THR A 93 -8.51 2.66 -3.29
C THR A 93 -8.75 2.15 -4.73
N VAL A 94 -7.88 1.30 -5.27
CA VAL A 94 -8.07 0.68 -6.60
C VAL A 94 -8.92 -0.60 -6.52
N PHE A 95 -8.76 -1.42 -5.48
CA PHE A 95 -9.55 -2.64 -5.29
C PHE A 95 -11.06 -2.36 -5.19
N LYS A 96 -11.47 -1.31 -4.48
CA LYS A 96 -12.88 -0.89 -4.40
C LYS A 96 -13.47 -0.51 -5.75
N ARG A 97 -12.66 -0.06 -6.71
CA ARG A 97 -13.13 0.20 -8.08
C ARG A 97 -13.46 -1.10 -8.81
N MET A 98 -12.76 -2.20 -8.51
CA MET A 98 -13.04 -3.52 -9.10
C MET A 98 -14.43 -4.05 -8.71
N GLN A 99 -14.96 -3.68 -7.55
CA GLN A 99 -16.35 -4.01 -7.17
C GLN A 99 -17.39 -3.46 -8.17
N ARG A 100 -17.13 -2.31 -8.80
CA ARG A 100 -18.01 -1.79 -9.86
C ARG A 100 -17.87 -2.63 -11.13
N VAL A 101 -16.64 -2.90 -11.53
CA VAL A 101 -16.30 -3.70 -12.72
C VAL A 101 -16.92 -5.10 -12.64
N VAL A 102 -16.79 -5.80 -11.51
CA VAL A 102 -17.38 -7.13 -11.30
C VAL A 102 -18.91 -7.09 -11.41
N ARG A 103 -19.56 -6.07 -10.82
CA ARG A 103 -21.03 -5.93 -10.94
C ARG A 103 -21.49 -5.74 -12.39
N ASP A 104 -20.75 -5.00 -13.19
CA ASP A 104 -21.05 -4.81 -14.60
C ASP A 104 -20.83 -6.11 -15.39
N LEU A 105 -19.75 -6.83 -15.10
CA LEU A 105 -19.47 -8.14 -15.70
C LEU A 105 -20.52 -9.19 -15.34
N GLN A 106 -21.04 -9.20 -14.11
CA GLN A 106 -22.16 -10.09 -13.74
C GLN A 106 -23.40 -9.84 -14.59
N ARG A 107 -23.71 -8.57 -14.89
CA ARG A 107 -24.85 -8.21 -15.75
C ARG A 107 -24.63 -8.62 -17.21
N GLN A 108 -23.39 -8.52 -17.68
CA GLN A 108 -23.03 -8.85 -19.07
C GLN A 108 -22.97 -10.37 -19.30
N THR A 109 -22.39 -11.11 -18.36
CA THR A 109 -22.13 -12.55 -18.49
C THR A 109 -23.26 -13.42 -17.95
N GLY A 110 -24.15 -12.86 -17.10
CA GLY A 110 -25.17 -13.62 -16.38
C GLY A 110 -24.62 -14.50 -15.24
N LYS A 111 -23.31 -14.47 -14.98
CA LYS A 111 -22.68 -15.25 -13.91
C LYS A 111 -22.89 -14.61 -12.54
N LYS A 112 -22.98 -15.42 -11.49
CA LYS A 112 -22.99 -14.96 -10.09
C LYS A 112 -21.54 -14.89 -9.60
N ILE A 113 -21.07 -13.70 -9.24
CA ILE A 113 -19.66 -13.47 -8.85
C ILE A 113 -19.63 -12.77 -7.49
N GLU A 114 -18.78 -13.26 -6.60
CA GLU A 114 -18.39 -12.63 -5.33
C GLU A 114 -16.96 -12.12 -5.46
N LEU A 115 -16.73 -10.83 -5.15
CA LEU A 115 -15.39 -10.25 -5.09
C LEU A 115 -14.96 -10.11 -3.63
N LEU A 116 -13.89 -10.83 -3.25
CA LEU A 116 -13.26 -10.73 -1.94
C LEU A 116 -12.02 -9.85 -2.02
N LEU A 117 -11.87 -8.92 -1.07
CA LEU A 117 -10.73 -8.02 -0.98
C LEU A 117 -9.99 -8.29 0.34
N GLU A 118 -8.68 -8.47 0.27
CA GLU A 118 -7.82 -8.74 1.42
C GLU A 118 -6.59 -7.82 1.38
N GLY A 119 -6.16 -7.33 2.54
CA GLY A 119 -5.00 -6.43 2.66
C GLY A 119 -5.20 -5.08 1.97
N GLU A 120 -6.43 -4.55 1.96
CA GLU A 120 -6.77 -3.26 1.33
C GLU A 120 -6.03 -2.07 1.95
N GLU A 121 -5.59 -2.21 3.20
CA GLU A 121 -4.79 -1.24 3.95
C GLU A 121 -3.33 -1.18 3.52
N THR A 122 -2.84 -2.18 2.76
CA THR A 122 -1.46 -2.21 2.29
C THR A 122 -1.13 -0.93 1.52
N GLU A 123 -0.11 -0.23 1.99
CA GLU A 123 0.30 1.05 1.45
C GLU A 123 1.20 0.86 0.23
N VAL A 124 0.85 1.52 -0.87
CA VAL A 124 1.54 1.41 -2.15
C VAL A 124 1.69 2.81 -2.72
N ASP A 125 2.79 3.02 -3.45
CA ASP A 125 3.02 4.25 -4.18
C ASP A 125 1.82 4.66 -5.05
N LYS A 126 1.35 5.90 -4.92
CA LYS A 126 0.20 6.41 -5.67
C LYS A 126 0.32 6.20 -7.20
N VAL A 127 1.50 6.41 -7.78
CA VAL A 127 1.71 6.24 -9.23
C VAL A 127 1.54 4.78 -9.63
N VAL A 128 2.03 3.86 -8.79
CA VAL A 128 1.83 2.42 -8.98
C VAL A 128 0.35 2.05 -8.82
N VAL A 129 -0.33 2.56 -7.79
CA VAL A 129 -1.78 2.32 -7.60
C VAL A 129 -2.60 2.77 -8.80
N ASP A 130 -2.26 3.90 -9.41
CA ASP A 130 -2.95 4.40 -10.60
C ASP A 130 -2.66 3.55 -11.84
N SER A 131 -1.43 3.06 -12.00
CA SER A 131 -1.07 2.19 -13.13
C SER A 131 -1.64 0.77 -13.02
N LEU A 132 -2.00 0.31 -11.82
CA LEU A 132 -2.61 -1.00 -11.58
C LEU A 132 -4.05 -1.12 -12.08
N TYR A 133 -4.76 0.00 -12.30
CA TYR A 133 -6.20 -0.06 -12.61
C TYR A 133 -6.50 -0.86 -13.87
N ASP A 134 -5.89 -0.52 -15.00
CA ASP A 134 -6.17 -1.20 -16.28
C ASP A 134 -5.73 -2.68 -16.28
N PRO A 135 -4.54 -3.05 -15.78
CA PRO A 135 -4.15 -4.45 -15.58
C PRO A 135 -5.15 -5.25 -14.73
N LEU A 136 -5.60 -4.68 -13.61
CA LEU A 136 -6.57 -5.37 -12.74
C LEU A 136 -7.93 -5.55 -13.43
N VAL A 137 -8.41 -4.55 -14.19
CA VAL A 137 -9.62 -4.69 -15.01
C VAL A 137 -9.48 -5.87 -15.97
N HIS A 138 -8.34 -5.98 -16.65
CA HIS A 138 -8.10 -7.05 -17.61
C HIS A 138 -8.09 -8.43 -16.94
N ILE A 139 -7.37 -8.60 -15.83
CA ILE A 139 -7.30 -9.88 -15.12
C ILE A 139 -8.67 -10.26 -14.55
N VAL A 140 -9.37 -9.32 -13.91
CA VAL A 140 -10.72 -9.57 -13.37
C VAL A 140 -11.71 -9.94 -14.46
N ARG A 141 -11.61 -9.30 -15.64
CA ARG A 141 -12.42 -9.67 -16.80
C ARG A 141 -12.10 -11.07 -17.29
N ASN A 142 -10.82 -11.45 -17.39
CA ASN A 142 -10.43 -12.79 -17.81
C ASN A 142 -10.97 -13.86 -16.84
N SER A 143 -10.89 -13.63 -15.53
CA SER A 143 -11.49 -14.51 -14.54
C SER A 143 -13.02 -14.56 -14.67
N ALA A 144 -13.69 -13.44 -14.92
CA ALA A 144 -15.16 -13.42 -15.06
C ALA A 144 -15.64 -14.08 -16.37
N ASP A 145 -15.00 -13.79 -17.50
CA ASP A 145 -15.44 -14.23 -18.84
C ASP A 145 -15.04 -15.68 -19.11
N HIS A 146 -13.80 -16.05 -18.78
CA HIS A 146 -13.22 -17.34 -19.14
C HIS A 146 -12.89 -18.23 -17.94
N GLY A 147 -12.50 -17.65 -16.80
CA GLY A 147 -12.15 -18.42 -15.60
C GLY A 147 -13.36 -19.08 -14.95
N LEU A 148 -14.36 -18.29 -14.57
CA LEU A 148 -15.56 -18.76 -13.87
C LEU A 148 -16.55 -19.41 -14.83
N GLU A 149 -17.05 -20.58 -14.47
CA GLU A 149 -18.10 -21.27 -15.23
C GLU A 149 -19.49 -20.65 -14.93
N SER A 150 -20.51 -20.95 -15.74
CA SER A 150 -21.88 -20.52 -15.45
C SER A 150 -22.43 -21.24 -14.20
N PRO A 151 -23.45 -20.68 -13.51
CA PRO A 151 -24.04 -21.32 -12.33
C PRO A 151 -24.47 -22.78 -12.56
N GLU A 152 -24.97 -23.09 -13.76
CA GLU A 152 -25.40 -24.42 -14.16
C GLU A 152 -24.20 -25.38 -14.23
N ILE A 153 -23.15 -25.01 -14.96
CA ILE A 153 -21.92 -25.82 -15.11
C ILE A 153 -21.23 -26.02 -13.76
N ARG A 154 -21.21 -24.99 -12.90
CA ARG A 154 -20.65 -25.09 -11.54
C ARG A 154 -21.39 -26.13 -10.72
N LYS A 155 -22.72 -26.12 -10.77
CA LYS A 155 -23.58 -27.07 -10.04
C LYS A 155 -23.40 -28.50 -10.54
N GLU A 156 -23.27 -28.70 -11.85
CA GLU A 156 -22.95 -30.00 -12.46
C GLU A 156 -21.58 -30.52 -11.99
N SER A 157 -20.63 -29.61 -11.76
CA SER A 157 -19.30 -29.91 -11.23
C SER A 157 -19.23 -30.01 -9.69
N GLY A 158 -20.37 -29.95 -9.00
CA GLY A 158 -20.44 -29.98 -7.53
C GLY A 158 -19.94 -28.72 -6.81
N LYS A 159 -19.69 -27.63 -7.54
CA LYS A 159 -19.29 -26.32 -7.00
C LYS A 159 -20.52 -25.49 -6.63
N GLY A 160 -20.33 -24.48 -5.76
CA GLY A 160 -21.37 -23.50 -5.44
C GLY A 160 -21.71 -22.61 -6.65
N GLU A 161 -22.97 -22.17 -6.74
CA GLU A 161 -23.49 -21.36 -7.86
C GLU A 161 -22.77 -20.02 -8.05
N THR A 162 -22.21 -19.46 -6.98
CA THR A 162 -21.44 -18.21 -7.01
C THR A 162 -19.96 -18.50 -7.20
N GLY A 163 -19.37 -17.95 -8.26
CA GLY A 163 -17.92 -17.91 -8.44
C GLY A 163 -17.28 -16.85 -7.57
N ARG A 164 -16.04 -17.06 -7.14
CA ARG A 164 -15.29 -16.12 -6.30
C ARG A 164 -14.05 -15.64 -7.04
N ILE A 165 -13.82 -14.34 -7.00
CA ILE A 165 -12.57 -13.69 -7.36
C ILE A 165 -12.02 -13.02 -6.09
N THR A 166 -10.77 -13.26 -5.75
CA THR A 166 -10.08 -12.66 -4.61
C THR A 166 -8.96 -11.75 -5.11
N LEU A 167 -8.94 -10.51 -4.62
CA LEU A 167 -7.83 -9.58 -4.77
C LEU A 167 -7.16 -9.42 -3.40
N CYS A 168 -5.88 -9.75 -3.32
CA CYS A 168 -5.11 -9.70 -2.08
C CYS A 168 -3.85 -8.86 -2.30
N ALA A 169 -3.50 -8.05 -1.31
CA ALA A 169 -2.23 -7.35 -1.25
C ALA A 169 -1.53 -7.66 0.07
N LEU A 170 -0.24 -7.96 0.00
CA LEU A 170 0.59 -8.25 1.17
C LEU A 170 1.95 -7.58 1.01
N GLN A 171 2.40 -6.90 2.06
CA GLN A 171 3.79 -6.44 2.15
C GLN A 171 4.69 -7.64 2.48
N GLN A 172 5.60 -7.98 1.58
CA GLN A 172 6.57 -9.06 1.77
C GLN A 172 7.99 -8.49 1.63
N GLY A 173 8.61 -8.15 2.78
CA GLY A 173 9.90 -7.47 2.79
C GLY A 173 9.79 -6.06 2.20
N GLY A 174 10.61 -5.76 1.19
CA GLY A 174 10.60 -4.47 0.47
C GLY A 174 9.61 -4.40 -0.69
N GLU A 175 8.85 -5.47 -0.95
CA GLU A 175 7.94 -5.55 -2.10
C GLU A 175 6.47 -5.68 -1.64
N VAL A 176 5.57 -5.22 -2.49
CA VAL A 176 4.13 -5.43 -2.34
C VAL A 176 3.72 -6.55 -3.29
N GLN A 177 3.33 -7.70 -2.73
CA GLN A 177 2.78 -8.80 -3.51
C GLN A 177 1.28 -8.58 -3.73
N ILE A 178 0.87 -8.48 -5.00
CA ILE A 178 -0.53 -8.44 -5.39
C ILE A 178 -0.92 -9.79 -5.98
N THR A 179 -1.88 -10.46 -5.34
CA THR A 179 -2.38 -11.77 -5.77
C THR A 179 -3.82 -11.63 -6.26
N ILE A 180 -4.10 -12.22 -7.42
CA ILE A 180 -5.45 -12.36 -7.96
C ILE A 180 -5.73 -13.85 -8.12
N GLN A 181 -6.83 -14.31 -7.54
CA GLN A 181 -7.23 -15.71 -7.57
C GLN A 181 -8.70 -15.84 -7.91
N ASP A 182 -9.06 -16.84 -8.71
CA ASP A 182 -10.43 -17.28 -8.88
C ASP A 182 -10.60 -18.76 -8.56
N ASN A 183 -11.83 -19.19 -8.32
CA ASN A 183 -12.19 -20.59 -8.09
C ASN A 183 -12.94 -21.22 -9.29
N GLY A 184 -12.56 -20.79 -10.49
CA GLY A 184 -13.14 -21.22 -11.76
C GLY A 184 -12.66 -22.59 -12.21
N GLN A 185 -12.72 -22.81 -13.53
CA GLN A 185 -12.28 -24.06 -14.18
C GLN A 185 -10.77 -24.14 -14.39
N GLY A 186 -10.03 -23.06 -14.12
CA GLY A 186 -8.60 -22.97 -14.43
C GLY A 186 -8.34 -22.82 -15.94
N LEU A 187 -7.07 -23.02 -16.32
CA LEU A 187 -6.65 -23.00 -17.72
C LEU A 187 -6.73 -24.41 -18.30
N ASN A 188 -7.62 -24.61 -19.28
CA ASN A 188 -7.52 -25.77 -20.17
C ASN A 188 -6.57 -25.40 -21.31
N ASN A 189 -5.38 -25.98 -21.29
CA ASN A 189 -4.48 -26.02 -22.45
C ASN A 189 -4.87 -27.17 -23.38
#